data_AF-A0A1G1A7Q9-F1
#
_entry.id   AF-A0A1G1A7Q9-F1
#
_cell.length_a   1.000
_cell.length_b   1.000
_cell.length_c   1.000
_cell.angle_alpha   90.00
_cell.angle_beta   90.00
_cell.angle_gamma   90.00
#
_symmetry.space_group_name_H-M   'P 1'
#
loop_
_entity.id
_entity.type
_entity.pdbx_description
1 polymer ?
#
loop_
_entity_poly.entity_id
_entity_poly.type
_entity_poly.pdbx_seq_one_letter_code
_entity_poly.pdbx_strand_id
1 'polypeptide(L)'
;MIQPERSGIALVTVMMMTAILAILVTALLRTSSTQLRVSTGQFNIERATFVAEAGVERAAAHIAASGAIPISLYGTIGGGTYVTAIIQGGSISRGLCSIGGEININPNNSPQNEFTVTLPDNSTITRDDLHQDYAGYTGQAVTVHVKPKGNGNQNSMLVNGNPYPVSNAYTYDILSSTMSINIYNDNINGSGKAVGKWWIAIAATSATLVEGQ
;
A
#
# COMPACT_ATOMS: atom_id res chain seq x y z
N MET A 1 -10.30 -71.76 46.38
CA MET A 1 -9.61 -70.73 47.17
C MET A 1 -8.92 -69.78 46.19
N ILE A 2 -9.63 -68.73 45.77
CA ILE A 2 -9.17 -67.78 44.75
C ILE A 2 -8.58 -66.61 45.53
N GLN A 3 -7.27 -66.39 45.46
CA GLN A 3 -6.59 -65.30 46.18
C GLN A 3 -7.00 -63.94 45.59
N PRO A 4 -7.77 -63.09 46.30
CA PRO A 4 -8.30 -61.83 45.77
C PRO A 4 -7.25 -60.71 45.69
N GLU A 5 -6.11 -60.86 46.38
CA GLU A 5 -5.16 -59.76 46.59
C GLU A 5 -4.27 -59.44 45.39
N ARG A 6 -4.07 -60.38 44.45
CA ARG A 6 -3.20 -60.16 43.28
C ARG A 6 -3.84 -59.31 42.18
N SER A 7 -5.17 -59.22 42.13
CA SER A 7 -5.89 -58.49 41.07
C SER A 7 -5.84 -56.97 41.23
N GLY A 8 -5.70 -56.45 42.45
CA GLY A 8 -5.64 -55.00 42.70
C GLY A 8 -4.36 -54.35 42.18
N ILE A 9 -3.21 -55.00 42.35
CA ILE A 9 -1.90 -54.48 41.92
C ILE A 9 -1.79 -54.38 40.39
N ALA A 10 -2.38 -55.35 39.67
CA ALA A 10 -2.40 -55.34 38.21
C ALA A 10 -3.16 -54.12 37.66
N LEU A 11 -4.31 -53.77 38.26
CA LEU A 11 -5.10 -52.61 37.87
C LEU A 11 -4.32 -51.31 38.06
N VAL A 12 -3.68 -51.13 39.23
CA VAL A 12 -2.89 -49.93 39.53
C VAL A 12 -1.74 -49.76 38.55
N THR A 13 -1.05 -50.85 38.21
CA THR A 13 0.05 -50.83 37.24
C THR A 13 -0.43 -50.39 35.85
N VAL A 14 -1.56 -50.91 35.38
CA VAL A 14 -2.15 -50.53 34.08
C VAL A 14 -2.60 -49.07 34.08
N MET A 15 -3.22 -48.60 35.16
CA MET A 15 -3.63 -47.19 35.30
C MET A 15 -2.43 -46.24 35.29
N MET A 16 -1.33 -46.60 35.95
CA MET A 16 -0.10 -45.78 35.90
C MET A 16 0.53 -45.79 34.52
N MET A 17 0.64 -46.95 33.86
CA MET A 17 1.20 -47.01 32.50
C MET A 17 0.35 -46.22 31.50
N THR A 18 -0.98 -46.31 31.59
CA THR A 18 -1.88 -45.54 30.72
C THR A 18 -1.78 -44.03 30.98
N ALA A 19 -1.67 -43.60 32.25
CA ALA A 19 -1.45 -42.20 32.58
C ALA A 19 -0.12 -41.67 32.03
N ILE A 20 0.97 -42.42 32.19
CA ILE A 20 2.29 -42.06 31.63
C ILE A 20 2.22 -41.96 30.10
N LEU A 21 1.59 -42.94 29.45
CA LEU A 21 1.45 -42.95 28.00
C LEU A 21 0.59 -41.79 27.49
N ALA A 22 -0.49 -41.44 28.19
CA ALA A 22 -1.32 -40.29 27.86
C ALA A 22 -0.55 -38.96 27.95
N ILE A 23 0.27 -38.78 28.99
CA ILE A 23 1.14 -37.60 29.14
C ILE A 23 2.15 -37.53 27.99
N LEU A 24 2.79 -38.66 27.65
CA LEU A 24 3.78 -38.73 26.57
C LEU A 24 3.17 -38.39 25.20
N VAL A 25 2.00 -38.98 24.88
CA VAL A 25 1.27 -38.69 23.64
C VAL A 25 0.87 -37.22 23.58
N THR A 26 0.38 -36.66 24.68
CA THR A 26 0.01 -35.23 24.74
C THR A 26 1.22 -34.33 24.51
N ALA A 27 2.37 -34.66 25.08
CA ALA A 27 3.62 -33.91 24.88
C ALA A 27 4.08 -33.97 23.41
N LEU A 28 4.06 -35.15 22.78
CA LEU A 28 4.43 -35.34 21.38
C LEU A 28 3.49 -34.60 20.42
N LEU A 29 2.18 -34.60 20.69
CA LEU A 29 1.21 -33.85 19.88
C LEU A 29 1.45 -32.35 19.99
N ARG A 30 1.79 -31.83 21.18
CA ARG A 30 2.12 -30.41 21.39
C ARG A 30 3.40 -30.00 20.66
N THR A 31 4.46 -30.82 20.72
CA THR A 31 5.72 -30.51 20.02
C THR A 31 5.55 -30.58 18.52
N SER A 32 4.87 -31.60 18.00
CA SER A 32 4.56 -31.73 16.56
C SER A 32 3.75 -30.55 16.04
N SER A 33 2.70 -30.15 16.77
CA SER A 33 1.87 -28.98 16.40
C SER A 33 2.69 -27.68 16.36
N THR A 34 3.65 -27.53 17.28
CA THR A 34 4.52 -26.36 17.32
C THR A 34 5.50 -26.36 16.14
N GLN A 35 6.11 -27.50 15.84
CA GLN A 35 7.02 -27.64 14.71
C GLN A 35 6.33 -27.40 13.37
N LEU A 36 5.10 -27.88 13.18
CA LEU A 36 4.32 -27.60 11.97
C LEU A 36 4.06 -26.10 11.80
N ARG A 37 3.72 -25.38 12.88
CA ARG A 37 3.52 -23.92 12.83
C ARG A 37 4.81 -23.18 12.48
N VAL A 38 5.94 -23.59 13.07
CA VAL A 38 7.25 -22.99 12.77
C VAL A 38 7.66 -23.26 11.31
N SER A 39 7.53 -24.50 10.84
CA SER A 39 7.83 -24.87 9.46
C SER A 39 6.98 -24.12 8.45
N THR A 40 5.67 -24.00 8.69
CA THR A 40 4.76 -23.20 7.85
C THR A 40 5.18 -21.72 7.85
N GLY A 41 5.58 -21.20 9.01
CA GLY A 41 6.07 -19.83 9.15
C GLY A 41 7.35 -19.59 8.32
N GLN A 42 8.34 -20.49 8.44
CA GLN A 42 9.58 -20.42 7.66
C GLN A 42 9.31 -20.47 6.15
N PHE A 43 8.47 -21.42 5.72
CA PHE A 43 8.07 -21.54 4.32
C PHE A 43 7.40 -20.26 3.80
N ASN A 44 6.50 -19.65 4.57
CA ASN A 44 5.83 -18.41 4.18
C ASN A 44 6.79 -17.23 4.08
N ILE A 45 7.80 -17.16 4.96
CA ILE A 45 8.83 -16.12 4.93
C ILE A 45 9.71 -16.28 3.70
N GLU A 46 10.24 -17.48 3.43
CA GLU A 46 11.05 -17.76 2.25
C GLU A 46 10.29 -17.43 0.96
N ARG A 47 9.02 -17.83 0.91
CA ARG A 47 8.14 -17.52 -0.21
C ARG A 47 7.92 -16.01 -0.38
N ALA A 48 7.74 -15.26 0.72
CA ALA A 48 7.59 -13.81 0.67
C ALA A 48 8.86 -13.12 0.15
N THR A 49 10.05 -13.56 0.60
CA THR A 49 11.34 -13.06 0.12
C THR A 49 11.51 -13.31 -1.37
N PHE A 50 11.23 -14.53 -1.84
CA PHE A 50 11.32 -14.87 -3.26
C PHE A 50 10.40 -14.00 -4.13
N VAL A 51 9.19 -13.71 -3.66
CA VAL A 51 8.23 -12.83 -4.34
C VAL A 51 8.73 -11.39 -4.37
N ALA A 52 9.32 -10.91 -3.27
CA ALA A 52 9.89 -9.58 -3.19
C ALA A 52 11.09 -9.42 -4.14
N GLU A 53 12.03 -10.38 -4.14
CA GLU A 53 13.20 -10.39 -5.04
C GLU A 53 12.78 -10.33 -6.50
N ALA A 54 11.84 -11.18 -6.91
CA ALA A 54 11.35 -11.18 -8.27
C ALA A 54 10.62 -9.88 -8.66
N GLY A 55 9.95 -9.23 -7.70
CA GLY A 55 9.37 -7.90 -7.89
C GLY A 55 10.43 -6.81 -8.09
N VAL A 56 11.56 -6.89 -7.37
CA VAL A 56 12.71 -5.99 -7.52
C VAL A 56 13.41 -6.22 -8.86
N GLU A 57 13.62 -7.47 -9.27
CA GLU A 57 14.23 -7.81 -10.57
C GLU A 57 13.42 -7.27 -11.74
N ARG A 58 12.09 -7.39 -11.69
CA ARG A 58 11.21 -6.83 -12.73
C ARG A 58 11.25 -5.31 -12.76
N ALA A 59 11.34 -4.66 -11.60
CA ALA A 59 11.53 -3.23 -11.56
C ALA A 59 12.88 -2.80 -12.14
N ALA A 60 13.96 -3.51 -11.81
CA ALA A 60 15.28 -3.27 -12.39
C ALA A 60 15.26 -3.46 -13.92
N ALA A 61 14.58 -4.50 -14.41
CA ALA A 61 14.41 -4.73 -15.85
C ALA A 61 13.63 -3.60 -16.54
N HIS A 62 12.57 -3.07 -15.90
CA HIS A 62 11.82 -1.93 -16.41
C HIS A 62 12.67 -0.67 -16.50
N ILE A 63 13.50 -0.39 -15.47
CA ILE A 63 14.46 0.72 -15.48
C ILE A 63 15.48 0.53 -16.59
N ALA A 64 16.06 -0.66 -16.73
CA ALA A 64 17.04 -0.97 -17.76
C ALA A 64 16.49 -0.81 -19.19
N ALA A 65 15.19 -1.06 -19.37
CA ALA A 65 14.48 -0.82 -20.62
C ALA A 65 14.12 0.65 -20.87
N SER A 66 14.56 1.58 -20.02
CA SER A 66 14.16 3.01 -20.04
C SER A 66 12.64 3.20 -20.00
N GLY A 67 11.95 2.33 -19.26
CA GLY A 67 10.51 2.44 -19.06
C GLY A 67 10.14 3.74 -18.34
N ALA A 68 8.87 4.15 -18.48
CA ALA A 68 8.37 5.36 -17.81
C ALA A 68 8.48 5.22 -16.29
N ILE A 69 8.92 6.30 -15.64
CA ILE A 69 9.06 6.47 -14.18
C ILE A 69 8.44 7.84 -13.87
N PRO A 70 7.66 8.01 -12.77
CA PRO A 70 7.33 7.02 -11.74
C PRO A 70 6.28 6.00 -12.19
N ILE A 71 6.38 4.76 -11.69
CA ILE A 71 5.42 3.69 -12.00
C ILE A 71 5.26 2.71 -10.83
N SER A 72 4.08 2.12 -10.69
CA SER A 72 3.86 0.93 -9.88
C SER A 72 3.70 -0.31 -10.78
N LEU A 73 4.54 -1.31 -10.56
CA LEU A 73 4.47 -2.62 -11.21
C LEU A 73 3.75 -3.60 -10.29
N TYR A 74 2.83 -4.37 -10.86
CA TYR A 74 2.06 -5.37 -10.15
C TYR A 74 2.28 -6.73 -10.80
N GLY A 75 2.26 -7.80 -10.01
CA GLY A 75 2.21 -9.13 -10.56
C GLY A 75 2.17 -10.23 -9.51
N THR A 76 2.07 -11.46 -10.00
CA THR A 76 2.03 -12.67 -9.17
C THR A 76 3.17 -13.60 -9.54
N ILE A 77 3.91 -14.10 -8.56
CA ILE A 77 5.01 -15.06 -8.73
C ILE A 77 4.97 -16.03 -7.56
N GLY A 78 5.23 -17.33 -7.79
CA GLY A 78 5.22 -18.33 -6.71
C GLY A 78 3.92 -18.38 -5.91
N GLY A 79 2.80 -17.94 -6.48
CA GLY A 79 1.49 -17.78 -5.85
C GLY A 79 1.41 -16.69 -4.75
N GLY A 80 2.41 -15.82 -4.63
CA GLY A 80 2.28 -14.54 -3.93
C GLY A 80 2.04 -13.40 -4.92
N THR A 81 1.65 -12.24 -4.39
CA THR A 81 1.48 -11.00 -5.18
C THR A 81 2.56 -10.02 -4.74
N TYR A 82 3.18 -9.32 -5.69
CA TYR A 82 4.12 -8.23 -5.41
C TYR A 82 3.59 -6.92 -5.98
N VAL A 83 4.01 -5.83 -5.35
CA VAL A 83 3.87 -4.46 -5.82
C VAL A 83 5.24 -3.82 -5.71
N THR A 84 5.77 -3.31 -6.82
CA THR A 84 7.03 -2.57 -6.83
C THR A 84 6.80 -1.17 -7.34
N ALA A 85 7.09 -0.16 -6.52
CA ALA A 85 7.06 1.23 -6.94
C ALA A 85 8.48 1.67 -7.35
N ILE A 86 8.60 2.21 -8.56
CA ILE A 86 9.84 2.80 -9.07
C ILE A 86 9.64 4.30 -9.09
N ILE A 87 10.49 5.02 -8.37
CA ILE A 87 10.35 6.46 -8.19
C ILE A 87 11.70 7.12 -8.45
N GLN A 88 11.68 8.28 -9.12
CA GLN A 88 12.87 9.04 -9.44
C GLN A 88 13.14 10.07 -8.33
N GLY A 89 14.23 9.90 -7.58
CA GLY A 89 14.74 10.96 -6.69
C GLY A 89 13.90 11.27 -5.43
N GLY A 90 13.04 10.36 -4.97
CA GLY A 90 12.20 10.54 -3.78
C GLY A 90 12.45 9.54 -2.66
N SER A 91 11.92 9.84 -1.47
CA SER A 91 11.88 8.92 -0.33
C SER A 91 10.49 8.32 -0.21
N ILE A 92 10.36 6.99 -0.11
CA ILE A 92 9.08 6.38 0.23
C ILE A 92 8.73 6.81 1.65
N SER A 93 7.79 7.74 1.78
CA SER A 93 7.35 8.26 3.08
C SER A 93 6.40 7.25 3.74
N ARG A 94 5.53 6.59 2.94
CA ARG A 94 4.60 5.54 3.37
C ARG A 94 4.26 4.57 2.24
N GLY A 95 4.20 3.27 2.53
CA GLY A 95 3.66 2.24 1.62
C GLY A 95 2.39 1.60 2.17
N LEU A 96 1.51 1.12 1.27
CA LEU A 96 0.24 0.43 1.59
C LEU A 96 -0.64 1.18 2.61
N CYS A 97 -0.85 2.48 2.39
CA CYS A 97 -1.67 3.33 3.25
C CYS A 97 -3.01 3.69 2.59
N SER A 98 -3.95 4.21 3.38
CA SER A 98 -5.08 4.95 2.82
C SER A 98 -4.74 6.43 2.75
N ILE A 99 -5.03 7.06 1.61
CA ILE A 99 -4.81 8.49 1.39
C ILE A 99 -6.16 9.13 1.08
N GLY A 100 -6.45 10.22 1.79
CA GLY A 100 -7.68 10.98 1.67
C GLY A 100 -7.41 12.48 1.66
N GLY A 101 -8.43 13.28 1.36
CA GLY A 101 -8.41 14.73 1.56
C GLY A 101 -8.12 15.52 0.30
N GLU A 102 -7.86 16.81 0.47
CA GLU A 102 -7.78 17.77 -0.63
C GLU A 102 -6.45 18.50 -0.64
N ILE A 103 -5.89 18.64 -1.84
CA ILE A 103 -4.63 19.35 -2.08
C ILE A 103 -4.94 20.53 -3.00
N ASN A 104 -4.55 21.72 -2.58
CA ASN A 104 -4.64 22.93 -3.38
C ASN A 104 -3.54 22.89 -4.45
N ILE A 105 -3.89 23.16 -5.70
CA ILE A 105 -2.98 23.13 -6.86
C ILE A 105 -2.89 24.52 -7.48
N ASN A 106 -1.70 24.88 -7.93
CA ASN A 106 -1.47 26.13 -8.66
C ASN A 106 -1.08 25.87 -10.12
N PRO A 107 -2.00 25.98 -11.08
CA PRO A 107 -1.64 25.85 -12.49
C PRO A 107 -0.88 27.06 -13.06
N ASN A 108 -0.67 28.13 -12.27
CA ASN A 108 -0.11 29.37 -12.78
C ASN A 108 1.44 29.34 -12.88
N ASN A 109 1.91 29.34 -14.13
CA ASN A 109 3.14 29.90 -14.71
C ASN A 109 4.52 29.73 -14.05
N SER A 110 4.76 28.67 -13.27
CA SER A 110 6.13 28.18 -13.08
C SER A 110 6.25 26.78 -13.68
N PRO A 111 7.27 26.50 -14.52
CA PRO A 111 7.62 25.13 -14.91
C PRO A 111 7.90 24.21 -13.70
N GLN A 112 8.13 24.79 -12.52
CA GLN A 112 8.42 24.11 -11.26
C GLN A 112 7.15 23.75 -10.46
N ASN A 113 5.97 24.15 -10.93
CA ASN A 113 4.68 23.78 -10.32
C ASN A 113 4.20 22.50 -10.99
N GLU A 114 4.76 21.39 -10.54
CA GLU A 114 4.56 20.07 -11.14
C GLU A 114 3.17 19.53 -10.76
N PHE A 115 2.33 19.29 -11.77
CA PHE A 115 1.03 18.63 -11.61
C PHE A 115 0.77 17.74 -12.81
N THR A 116 0.67 16.44 -12.53
CA THR A 116 0.34 15.43 -13.52
C THR A 116 -0.48 14.34 -12.86
N VAL A 117 -1.57 13.96 -13.49
CA VAL A 117 -2.37 12.79 -13.12
C VAL A 117 -2.35 11.83 -14.28
N THR A 118 -2.02 10.56 -14.01
CA THR A 118 -2.10 9.49 -15.01
C THR A 118 -3.37 8.68 -14.78
N LEU A 119 -4.21 8.60 -15.81
CA LEU A 119 -5.47 7.85 -15.80
C LEU A 119 -5.22 6.36 -16.12
N PRO A 120 -6.18 5.46 -15.86
CA PRO A 120 -6.03 4.02 -16.13
C PRO A 120 -5.73 3.65 -17.59
N ASP A 121 -6.05 4.52 -18.55
CA ASP A 121 -5.77 4.34 -19.99
C ASP A 121 -4.41 4.91 -20.42
N ASN A 122 -3.58 5.34 -19.46
CA ASN A 122 -2.32 6.06 -19.65
C ASN A 122 -2.43 7.47 -20.25
N SER A 123 -3.64 7.99 -20.48
CA SER A 123 -3.79 9.41 -20.73
C SER A 123 -3.43 10.21 -19.47
N THR A 124 -3.09 11.48 -19.65
CA THR A 124 -2.67 12.34 -18.55
C THR A 124 -3.52 13.59 -18.48
N ILE A 125 -3.81 14.05 -17.26
CA ILE A 125 -4.30 15.39 -16.99
C ILE A 125 -3.13 16.16 -16.40
N THR A 126 -2.76 17.24 -17.07
CA THR A 126 -1.60 18.05 -16.74
C THR A 126 -2.06 19.45 -16.36
N ARG A 127 -1.09 20.30 -16.01
CA ARG A 127 -1.29 21.73 -15.87
C ARG A 127 -1.98 22.37 -17.08
N ASP A 128 -1.63 21.96 -18.30
CA ASP A 128 -2.13 22.58 -19.53
C ASP A 128 -3.63 22.39 -19.72
N ASP A 129 -4.17 21.33 -19.13
CA ASP A 129 -5.60 21.05 -19.10
C ASP A 129 -6.36 21.95 -18.12
N LEU A 130 -5.71 22.48 -17.07
CA LEU A 130 -6.35 23.27 -16.00
C LEU A 130 -6.57 24.75 -16.39
N HIS A 131 -7.12 25.00 -17.57
CA HIS A 131 -7.50 26.33 -18.06
C HIS A 131 -8.93 26.71 -17.66
N GLN A 132 -9.30 27.98 -17.88
CA GLN A 132 -10.57 28.56 -17.41
C GLN A 132 -11.86 27.88 -17.91
N ASP A 133 -11.76 27.11 -19.00
CA ASP A 133 -12.88 26.42 -19.65
C ASP A 133 -12.92 24.93 -19.31
N TYR A 134 -11.93 24.44 -18.56
CA TYR A 134 -11.89 23.05 -18.12
C TYR A 134 -12.93 22.82 -17.03
N ALA A 135 -13.79 21.82 -17.23
CA ALA A 135 -14.88 21.52 -16.30
C ALA A 135 -14.40 20.83 -15.02
N GLY A 136 -13.15 20.38 -14.98
CA GLY A 136 -12.64 19.46 -13.96
C GLY A 136 -12.72 18.00 -14.40
N TYR A 137 -12.38 17.10 -13.49
CA TYR A 137 -12.41 15.67 -13.72
C TYR A 137 -12.78 14.92 -12.45
N THR A 138 -13.75 14.02 -12.55
CA THR A 138 -14.09 13.08 -11.47
C THR A 138 -13.98 11.67 -12.01
N GLY A 139 -13.12 10.85 -11.43
CA GLY A 139 -12.88 9.51 -11.97
C GLY A 139 -11.77 8.76 -11.24
N GLN A 140 -11.24 7.75 -11.91
CA GLN A 140 -10.13 6.94 -11.41
C GLN A 140 -8.79 7.51 -11.90
N ALA A 141 -7.76 7.39 -11.07
CA ALA A 141 -6.38 7.68 -11.43
C ALA A 141 -5.48 6.55 -10.94
N VAL A 142 -4.30 6.43 -11.53
CA VAL A 142 -3.27 5.45 -11.11
C VAL A 142 -2.11 6.16 -10.40
N THR A 143 -1.76 7.36 -10.89
CA THR A 143 -0.71 8.19 -10.33
C THR A 143 -1.19 9.62 -10.22
N VAL A 144 -0.92 10.26 -9.08
CA VAL A 144 -1.02 11.71 -8.90
C VAL A 144 0.35 12.20 -8.50
N HIS A 145 0.94 13.05 -9.34
CA HIS A 145 2.15 13.79 -9.04
C HIS A 145 1.75 15.25 -8.82
N VAL A 146 2.05 15.81 -7.64
CA VAL A 146 1.62 17.16 -7.28
C VAL A 146 2.63 17.89 -6.42
N LYS A 147 2.88 19.16 -6.77
CA LYS A 147 3.47 20.18 -5.89
C LYS A 147 2.36 21.06 -5.30
N PRO A 148 2.07 20.94 -3.99
CA PRO A 148 0.98 21.65 -3.33
C PRO A 148 1.15 23.17 -3.36
N LYS A 149 0.03 23.87 -3.52
CA LYS A 149 -0.03 25.33 -3.36
C LYS A 149 -0.17 25.67 -1.88
N GLY A 150 0.91 26.21 -1.32
CA GLY A 150 0.93 26.67 0.07
C GLY A 150 1.20 25.56 1.08
N ASN A 151 1.25 25.92 2.36
CA ASN A 151 1.67 25.02 3.44
C ASN A 151 0.47 24.35 4.12
N GLY A 152 0.73 23.32 4.94
CA GLY A 152 -0.23 22.35 5.47
C GLY A 152 -1.53 22.86 6.11
N ASN A 153 -1.69 24.15 6.38
CA ASN A 153 -2.98 24.73 6.81
C ASN A 153 -3.97 24.96 5.65
N GLN A 154 -3.52 24.85 4.39
CA GLN A 154 -4.34 25.04 3.19
C GLN A 154 -4.66 23.73 2.48
N ASN A 155 -4.13 22.61 2.98
CA ASN A 155 -4.33 21.27 2.44
C ASN A 155 -4.92 20.41 3.55
N SER A 156 -5.80 19.46 3.20
CA SER A 156 -6.49 18.59 4.17
C SER A 156 -6.12 17.12 3.97
N MET A 157 -4.91 16.84 3.45
CA MET A 157 -4.49 15.47 3.17
C MET A 157 -4.45 14.64 4.46
N LEU A 158 -5.03 13.45 4.39
CA LEU A 158 -5.09 12.46 5.44
C LEU A 158 -4.30 11.23 4.99
N VAL A 159 -3.48 10.67 5.89
CA VAL A 159 -2.83 9.38 5.70
C VAL A 159 -3.25 8.46 6.83
N ASN A 160 -3.86 7.32 6.49
CA ASN A 160 -4.46 6.40 7.46
C ASN A 160 -5.46 7.09 8.41
N GLY A 161 -6.22 8.04 7.88
CA GLY A 161 -7.20 8.82 8.64
C GLY A 161 -6.62 9.92 9.53
N ASN A 162 -5.29 10.06 9.62
CA ASN A 162 -4.65 11.11 10.40
C ASN A 162 -4.21 12.28 9.50
N PRO A 163 -4.31 13.54 9.97
CA PRO A 163 -3.79 14.69 9.24
C PRO A 163 -2.32 14.50 8.88
N TYR A 164 -1.98 14.72 7.62
CA TYR A 164 -0.63 14.65 7.12
C TYR A 164 -0.17 16.05 6.69
N PRO A 165 0.92 16.58 7.26
CA PRO A 165 1.38 17.92 6.93
C PRO A 165 1.98 17.93 5.52
N VAL A 166 1.27 18.58 4.61
CA VAL A 166 1.71 18.77 3.23
C VAL A 166 2.47 20.11 3.11
N SER A 167 3.66 20.10 2.52
CA SER A 167 4.53 21.28 2.37
C SER A 167 4.70 21.64 0.90
N ASN A 168 4.66 22.93 0.56
CA ASN A 168 4.94 23.38 -0.81
C ASN A 168 6.43 23.26 -1.21
N ALA A 169 7.30 22.93 -0.26
CA ALA A 169 8.72 22.70 -0.50
C ALA A 169 8.98 21.34 -1.16
N TYR A 170 8.03 20.41 -1.10
CA TYR A 170 8.17 19.04 -1.61
C TYR A 170 7.18 18.75 -2.73
N THR A 171 7.50 17.75 -3.53
CA THR A 171 6.56 17.10 -4.45
C THR A 171 6.06 15.81 -3.84
N TYR A 172 4.84 15.43 -4.20
CA TYR A 172 4.19 14.24 -3.69
C TYR A 172 3.75 13.37 -4.85
N ASP A 173 4.27 12.14 -4.89
CA ASP A 173 3.75 11.09 -5.75
C ASP A 173 2.84 10.18 -4.94
N ILE A 174 1.60 10.07 -5.38
CA ILE A 174 0.62 9.14 -4.85
C ILE A 174 0.35 8.09 -5.92
N LEU A 175 0.67 6.84 -5.62
CA LEU A 175 0.48 5.71 -6.53
C LEU A 175 -0.52 4.73 -5.92
N SER A 176 -1.55 4.35 -6.68
CA SER A 176 -2.50 3.31 -6.27
C SER A 176 -3.24 2.76 -7.49
N SER A 177 -3.54 1.46 -7.50
CA SER A 177 -4.42 0.84 -8.50
C SER A 177 -5.91 1.11 -8.27
N THR A 178 -6.26 1.64 -7.09
CA THR A 178 -7.63 1.96 -6.67
C THR A 178 -7.63 3.36 -6.06
N MET A 179 -7.64 4.37 -6.90
CA MET A 179 -7.68 5.77 -6.49
C MET A 179 -8.76 6.50 -7.26
N SER A 180 -9.72 7.04 -6.53
CA SER A 180 -10.67 7.99 -7.08
C SER A 180 -10.20 9.40 -6.79
N ILE A 181 -10.31 10.28 -7.78
CA ILE A 181 -9.96 11.68 -7.67
C ILE A 181 -11.11 12.57 -8.12
N ASN A 182 -11.11 13.80 -7.61
CA ASN A 182 -11.92 14.90 -8.10
C ASN A 182 -11.05 16.15 -8.27
N ILE A 183 -10.78 16.54 -9.52
CA ILE A 183 -10.09 17.78 -9.88
C ILE A 183 -11.15 18.83 -10.16
N TYR A 184 -11.12 19.94 -9.42
CA TYR A 184 -12.13 20.99 -9.55
C TYR A 184 -11.53 22.37 -9.28
N ASN A 185 -12.26 23.41 -9.69
CA ASN A 185 -11.93 24.79 -9.36
C ASN A 185 -12.98 25.33 -8.38
N ASP A 186 -12.56 25.84 -7.23
CA ASP A 186 -13.48 26.37 -6.19
C ASP A 186 -13.84 27.85 -6.40
N ASN A 187 -13.33 28.47 -7.46
CA ASN A 187 -13.49 29.88 -7.76
C ASN A 187 -13.92 30.06 -9.21
N ILE A 188 -15.21 29.91 -9.46
CA ILE A 188 -15.82 30.14 -10.76
C ILE A 188 -16.35 31.59 -10.81
N ASN A 189 -15.98 32.34 -11.84
CA ASN A 189 -16.44 33.72 -12.01
C ASN A 189 -17.91 33.78 -12.49
N GLY A 190 -18.50 34.98 -12.54
CA GLY A 190 -19.89 35.18 -12.98
C GLY A 190 -20.21 34.73 -14.41
N SER A 191 -19.18 34.46 -15.23
CA SER A 191 -19.30 33.91 -16.59
C SER A 191 -19.15 32.39 -16.64
N GLY A 192 -19.10 31.71 -15.49
CA GLY A 192 -18.94 30.26 -15.41
C GLY A 192 -17.51 29.77 -15.67
N LYS A 193 -16.49 30.65 -15.59
CA LYS A 193 -15.10 30.31 -15.90
C LYS A 193 -14.27 30.14 -14.63
N ALA A 194 -13.40 29.13 -14.63
CA ALA A 194 -12.48 28.84 -13.53
C ALA A 194 -11.38 29.91 -13.40
N VAL A 195 -11.20 30.47 -12.20
CA VAL A 195 -10.22 31.54 -11.92
C VAL A 195 -9.31 31.23 -10.72
N GLY A 196 -8.21 30.52 -11.00
CA GLY A 196 -6.97 30.60 -10.20
C GLY A 196 -6.92 29.79 -8.88
N LYS A 197 -7.93 28.98 -8.58
CA LYS A 197 -7.94 28.10 -7.41
C LYS A 197 -8.41 26.70 -7.76
N TRP A 198 -7.44 25.85 -8.07
CA TRP A 198 -7.68 24.46 -8.43
C TRP A 198 -7.37 23.55 -7.25
N TRP A 199 -8.10 22.46 -7.15
CA TRP A 199 -8.00 21.49 -6.08
C TRP A 199 -8.03 20.09 -6.67
N ILE A 200 -7.37 19.16 -5.99
CA ILE A 200 -7.57 17.73 -6.18
C ILE A 200 -8.01 17.11 -4.86
N ALA A 201 -9.19 16.53 -4.84
CA ALA A 201 -9.61 15.62 -3.77
C ALA A 201 -9.17 14.20 -4.16
N ILE A 202 -8.60 13.47 -3.21
CA ILE A 202 -8.06 12.13 -3.42
C ILE A 202 -8.71 11.18 -2.42
N ALA A 203 -9.10 10.00 -2.89
CA ALA A 203 -9.49 8.87 -2.07
C ALA A 203 -8.83 7.60 -2.64
N ALA A 204 -7.79 7.12 -1.97
CA ALA A 204 -7.00 5.98 -2.40
C ALA A 204 -6.84 4.95 -1.26
N THR A 205 -6.90 3.67 -1.63
CA THR A 205 -6.55 2.54 -0.75
C THR A 205 -5.31 1.84 -1.26
N SER A 206 -4.56 1.18 -0.38
CA SER A 206 -3.32 0.47 -0.72
C SER A 206 -2.33 1.36 -1.48
N ALA A 207 -2.30 2.65 -1.14
CA ALA A 207 -1.53 3.66 -1.83
C ALA A 207 -0.09 3.71 -1.30
N THR A 208 0.82 4.10 -2.18
CA THR A 208 2.19 4.48 -1.84
C THR A 208 2.31 5.99 -1.96
N LEU A 209 2.82 6.63 -0.90
CA LEU A 209 3.14 8.05 -0.85
C LEU A 209 4.65 8.24 -0.89
N VAL A 210 5.11 9.05 -1.82
CA VAL A 210 6.51 9.42 -1.98
C VAL A 210 6.65 10.92 -1.83
N GLU A 211 7.67 11.32 -1.09
CA GLU A 211 8.06 12.73 -0.97
C GLU A 211 9.34 12.95 -1.79
N GLY A 212 9.24 13.84 -2.78
CA GLY A 212 10.37 14.34 -3.58
C GLY A 212 10.85 15.70 -3.08
N GLN A 213 12.12 16.03 -3.36
CA GLN A 213 12.73 17.34 -3.05
C GLN A 213 12.53 18.35 -4.17
#